data_AF-A0A3M2BUZ1-F1
#
_entry.id   AF-A0A3M2BUZ1-F1
#
_cell.length_a   1.000
_cell.length_b   1.000
_cell.length_c   1.000
_cell.angle_alpha   90.00
_cell.angle_beta   90.00
_cell.angle_gamma   90.00
#
_symmetry.space_group_name_H-M   'P 1'
#
loop_
_entity.id
_entity.type
_entity.pdbx_description
1 polymer ?
#
loop_
_entity_poly.entity_id
_entity_poly.type
_entity_poly.pdbx_seq_one_letter_code
_entity_poly.pdbx_strand_id
1 'polypeptide(L)' 'VLDEFFRPAFRHTYYESVEHLQKDLDAWLIHYTTERPHRGYRNWGKRPVDTVREYLKNVRKDG' A
#
# COMPACT_ATOMS: atom_id res chain seq x y z
N VAL A 1 -7.01 -1.30 4.30
CA VAL A 1 -6.29 -2.43 4.95
C VAL A 1 -7.24 -3.43 5.61
N LEU A 2 -8.07 -3.05 6.59
CA LEU A 2 -8.99 -3.99 7.25
C LEU A 2 -9.91 -4.73 6.28
N ASP A 3 -10.65 -4.00 5.44
CA ASP A 3 -11.60 -4.59 4.49
C ASP A 3 -10.96 -5.19 3.24
N GLU A 4 -9.81 -4.66 2.83
CA GLU A 4 -9.15 -5.03 1.57
C GLU A 4 -8.09 -6.14 1.74
N PHE A 5 -7.53 -6.29 2.94
CA PHE A 5 -6.51 -7.29 3.24
C PHE A 5 -6.96 -8.24 4.35
N PHE A 6 -7.14 -7.76 5.58
CA PHE A 6 -7.33 -8.65 6.73
C PHE A 6 -8.60 -9.49 6.64
N ARG A 7 -9.75 -8.88 6.33
CA ARG A 7 -11.02 -9.62 6.23
C ARG A 7 -10.98 -10.70 5.14
N PRO A 8 -10.50 -10.44 3.90
CA PRO A 8 -10.28 -11.50 2.91
C PRO A 8 -9.23 -12.53 3.33
N ALA A 9 -8.06 -12.09 3.83
CA ALA A 9 -6.95 -12.95 4.18
C ALA A 9 -7.38 -14.01 5.20
N PHE A 10 -8.04 -13.61 6.29
CA PHE A 10 -8.51 -14.55 7.31
C PHE A 10 -9.72 -15.40 6.89
N ARG A 11 -10.40 -15.06 5.80
CA ARG A 11 -11.45 -15.92 5.21
C ARG A 11 -10.88 -17.00 4.29
N HIS A 12 -9.74 -16.75 3.65
CA HIS A 12 -9.18 -17.62 2.61
C HIS A 12 -7.97 -18.42 3.08
N THR A 13 -7.24 -17.92 4.07
CA THR A 13 -5.97 -18.50 4.52
C THR A 13 -6.00 -18.70 6.02
N TYR A 14 -5.60 -19.90 6.46
CA TYR A 14 -5.28 -20.16 7.86
C TYR A 14 -3.80 -19.85 8.10
N TYR A 15 -3.53 -18.85 8.92
CA TYR A 15 -2.17 -18.43 9.23
C TYR A 15 -1.67 -19.16 10.48
N GLU A 16 -0.59 -19.93 10.33
CA GLU A 16 0.02 -20.70 11.42
C GLU A 16 0.84 -19.85 12.39
N SER A 17 1.26 -18.66 11.96
CA SER A 17 1.99 -17.71 12.79
C SER A 17 1.79 -16.27 12.33
N VAL A 18 2.14 -15.31 13.19
CA VAL A 18 2.09 -13.88 12.87
C VAL A 18 3.09 -13.53 11.76
N GLU A 19 4.24 -14.20 11.72
CA GLU A 19 5.27 -13.98 10.69
C GLU A 19 4.78 -14.38 9.30
N HIS A 20 3.96 -15.42 9.19
CA HIS A 20 3.34 -15.79 7.91
C HIS A 20 2.36 -14.69 7.46
N LEU A 21 1.48 -14.23 8.35
CA LEU A 21 0.56 -13.12 8.05
C LEU A 21 1.32 -11.84 7.67
N GLN A 22 2.44 -11.55 8.34
CA GLN A 22 3.26 -10.37 8.08
C GLN A 22 3.85 -10.39 6.67
N LYS A 23 4.35 -11.54 6.20
CA LYS A 23 4.87 -11.67 4.83
C LYS A 23 3.82 -11.35 3.77
N ASP A 24 2.60 -11.87 3.95
CA ASP A 24 1.49 -11.60 3.05
C ASP A 24 1.07 -10.12 3.10
N LEU A 25 1.05 -9.52 4.29
CA LEU A 25 0.74 -8.11 4.47
C LEU A 25 1.78 -7.22 3.79
N ASP A 26 3.07 -7.53 3.94
CA ASP A 26 4.16 -6.77 3.33
C ASP A 26 4.05 -6.81 1.80
N ALA A 27 3.81 -7.99 1.22
CA ALA A 27 3.58 -8.13 -0.21
C ALA A 27 2.35 -7.33 -0.68
N TRP A 28 1.24 -7.41 0.07
CA TRP A 28 0.03 -6.65 -0.25
C TRP A 28 0.25 -5.14 -0.16
N LEU A 29 1.01 -4.66 0.82
CA LEU A 29 1.33 -3.24 0.98
C LEU A 29 2.18 -2.72 -0.19
N ILE A 30 3.15 -3.50 -0.68
CA ILE A 30 3.94 -3.14 -1.87
C ILE A 30 3.01 -2.94 -3.07
N HIS A 31 2.11 -3.89 -3.33
CA HIS A 31 1.15 -3.78 -4.41
C HIS A 31 0.23 -2.55 -4.26
N TYR A 32 -0.37 -2.39 -3.08
CA TYR A 32 -1.29 -1.29 -2.77
C TYR A 32 -0.64 0.09 -2.94
N THR A 33 0.62 0.23 -2.53
CA THR A 33 1.32 1.53 -2.51
C THR A 33 2.05 1.85 -3.81
N THR A 34 2.58 0.83 -4.51
CA THR A 34 3.52 1.04 -5.63
C THR A 34 3.01 0.60 -7.00
N GLU A 35 1.95 -0.21 -7.06
CA GLU A 35 1.44 -0.77 -8.31
C GLU A 35 0.03 -0.28 -8.61
N ARG A 36 -0.82 -0.11 -7.60
CA ARG A 36 -2.23 0.24 -7.79
C ARG A 36 -2.47 1.75 -7.98
N PRO A 37 -2.98 2.21 -9.14
CA PRO A 37 -3.42 3.59 -9.31
C PRO A 37 -4.68 3.84 -8.47
N HIS A 38 -4.64 4.87 -7.63
CA HIS A 38 -5.79 5.24 -6.79
C HIS A 38 -6.68 6.22 -7.54
N ARG A 39 -7.84 5.73 -8.03
CA ARG A 39 -8.85 6.54 -8.72
C ARG A 39 -9.61 7.53 -7.83
N GLY A 40 -9.30 7.59 -6.53
CA GLY A 40 -9.88 8.59 -5.64
C GLY A 40 -9.37 9.99 -5.96
N TYR A 41 -10.24 10.99 -5.80
CA TYR A 41 -9.94 12.41 -6.07
C TYR A 41 -8.59 12.86 -5.50
N ARG A 42 -8.25 12.42 -4.28
CA ARG A 42 -7.02 12.84 -3.59
C ARG A 42 -5.73 12.49 -4.33
N ASN A 43 -5.69 11.35 -5.03
CA ASN A 43 -4.49 10.92 -5.74
C ASN A 43 -4.58 11.12 -7.25
N TRP A 44 -5.70 11.63 -7.80
CA TRP A 44 -5.84 11.93 -9.23
C TRP A 44 -5.46 10.76 -10.16
N GLY A 45 -5.71 9.51 -9.73
CA GLY A 45 -5.30 8.32 -10.48
C GLY A 45 -3.83 7.94 -10.33
N LYS A 46 -3.00 8.73 -9.65
CA LYS A 46 -1.62 8.39 -9.32
C LYS A 46 -1.55 7.28 -8.27
N ARG A 47 -0.41 6.59 -8.24
CA ARG A 47 -0.10 5.64 -7.17
C ARG A 47 0.34 6.41 -5.94
N PRO A 48 0.03 5.94 -4.71
CA PRO A 48 0.42 6.63 -3.49
C PRO A 48 1.90 7.02 -3.44
N VAL A 49 2.80 6.10 -3.86
CA VAL A 49 4.24 6.36 -3.87
C VAL A 49 4.65 7.51 -4.80
N ASP A 50 3.93 7.73 -5.90
CA ASP A 50 4.27 8.80 -6.85
C ASP A 50 4.00 10.17 -6.24
N THR A 51 2.94 10.29 -5.43
CA THR A 51 2.59 11.53 -4.70
C THR A 51 3.66 11.86 -3.64
N VAL A 52 4.12 10.85 -2.91
CA VAL A 52 5.18 11.01 -1.91
C VAL A 52 6.50 11.42 -2.58
N ARG A 53 6.87 10.77 -3.69
CA ARG A 53 8.08 11.10 -4.44
C ARG A 53 8.04 12.51 -5.01
N GLU A 54 6.88 12.97 -5.46
CA GLU A 54 6.69 14.35 -5.93
C GLU A 54 6.93 15.36 -4.81
N TYR A 55 6.35 15.13 -3.63
CA TYR A 55 6.61 15.96 -2.46
C TYR A 55 8.10 16.01 -2.08
N LEU A 56 8.76 14.84 -1.99
CA LEU A 56 10.18 14.77 -1.63
C LEU A 56 11.10 15.47 -2.64
N LYS A 57 10.74 15.47 -3.92
CA LYS A 57 11.47 16.23 -4.95
C LYS A 57 11.37 17.73 -4.73
N ASN A 58 10.24 18.23 -4.25
CA ASN A 58 10.04 19.65 -4.00
C ASN A 58 10.81 20.10 -2.75
N VAL A 59 10.73 19.33 -1.66
CA VAL A 59 11.48 19.63 -0.42
C VAL A 59 12.99 19.72 -0.64
N ARG A 60 13.56 18.88 -1.50
CA ARG A 60 15.00 18.90 -1.83
C ARG A 60 15.45 20.06 -2.71
N LYS A 61 14.53 20.80 -3.32
CA LYS A 61 14.85 21.98 -4.13
C LYS A 61 14.91 23.27 -3.30
N ASP A 62 14.26 23.26 -2.14
CA ASP A 62 14.09 24.42 -1.28
C ASP A 62 15.10 24.45 -0.11
N GLY A 63 16.04 23.51 -0.06
CA GLY A 63 17.15 23.44 0.92
C GLY A 63 18.50 23.33 0.23
#